data_AF-A0AA35UP41-F1
#
_entry.id   AF-A0AA35UP41-F1
#
_cell.length_a   1.000
_cell.length_b   1.000
_cell.length_c   1.000
_cell.angle_alpha   90.00
_cell.angle_beta   90.00
_cell.angle_gamma   90.00
#
_symmetry.space_group_name_H-M   'P 1'
#
loop_
_entity.id
_entity.type
_entity.pdbx_description
1 polymer ?
#
loop_
_entity_poly.entity_id
_entity_poly.type
_entity_poly.pdbx_seq_one_letter_code
_entity_poly.pdbx_strand_id
1 'polypeptide(L)'
;MSSDRNFKHLLRVRVKEFNIPPISDGVVLGREAPIGCAAFRKALELLVVAPFEHIQLDDDVISDILVRRAFLRRVPREYLVQFVLQRIKPLMGSEEIMQLDLNAEILIEDEAL
;
A
#
# COMPACT_ATOMS: atom_id res chain seq x y z
N MET A 1 0.81 -4.81 -55.01
CA MET A 1 2.10 -5.44 -54.67
C MET A 1 2.28 -5.25 -53.18
N SER A 2 2.05 -6.34 -52.47
CA SER A 2 2.01 -6.43 -51.01
C SER A 2 3.41 -6.30 -50.42
N SER A 3 3.52 -5.53 -49.34
CA SER A 3 4.60 -5.69 -48.36
C SER A 3 3.93 -5.73 -46.99
N ASP A 4 3.37 -6.89 -46.65
CA ASP A 4 3.05 -7.26 -45.28
C ASP A 4 4.38 -7.35 -44.52
N ARG A 5 4.78 -6.24 -43.91
CA ARG A 5 5.85 -6.27 -42.92
C ARG A 5 5.26 -6.77 -41.62
N ASN A 6 5.47 -8.05 -41.37
CA ASN A 6 5.15 -8.69 -40.11
C ASN A 6 6.16 -8.21 -39.06
N PHE A 7 5.87 -7.09 -38.39
CA PHE A 7 6.70 -6.57 -37.31
C PHE A 7 6.36 -7.32 -36.03
N LYS A 8 7.34 -7.99 -35.43
CA LYS A 8 7.22 -8.48 -34.06
C LYS A 8 7.32 -7.28 -33.11
N HIS A 9 6.31 -7.07 -32.29
CA HIS A 9 6.30 -6.00 -31.29
C HIS A 9 6.55 -6.60 -29.90
N LEU A 10 7.64 -6.16 -29.26
CA LEU A 10 7.94 -6.47 -27.87
C LEU A 10 7.68 -5.22 -27.02
N LEU A 11 6.76 -5.33 -26.06
CA LEU A 11 6.47 -4.26 -25.11
C LEU A 11 6.95 -4.67 -23.72
N ARG A 12 7.74 -3.79 -23.10
CA ARG A 12 8.18 -3.92 -21.71
C ARG A 12 7.80 -2.65 -20.96
N VAL A 13 6.94 -2.80 -19.96
CA VAL A 13 6.40 -1.67 -19.21
C VAL A 13 6.63 -1.87 -17.72
N ARG A 14 7.07 -0.79 -17.07
CA ARG A 14 7.11 -0.66 -15.62
C ARG A 14 6.03 0.34 -15.21
N VAL A 15 5.04 -0.14 -14.45
CA VAL A 15 3.91 0.68 -14.03
C VAL A 15 4.00 0.97 -12.54
N LYS A 16 3.97 2.25 -12.18
CA LYS A 16 3.90 2.74 -10.80
C LYS A 16 2.77 3.75 -10.67
N GLU A 17 2.09 3.75 -9.53
CA GLU A 17 1.14 4.80 -9.20
C GLU A 17 1.89 6.10 -8.88
N PHE A 18 1.50 7.19 -9.54
CA PHE A 18 2.01 8.53 -9.21
C PHE A 18 1.17 9.14 -8.08
N ASN A 19 1.81 9.49 -6.97
CA ASN A 19 1.21 10.15 -5.82
C ASN A 19 1.95 11.45 -5.50
N ILE A 20 1.21 12.49 -5.12
CA ILE A 20 1.77 13.79 -4.74
C ILE A 20 1.90 13.82 -3.20
N PRO A 21 3.07 14.13 -2.62
CA PRO A 21 3.22 14.32 -1.18
C PRO A 21 2.28 15.42 -0.62
N PRO A 22 1.88 15.38 0.67
CA PRO A 22 2.43 14.55 1.76
C PRO A 22 1.64 13.26 2.05
N ILE A 23 0.93 12.71 1.06
CA ILE A 23 0.06 11.53 1.24
C ILE A 23 0.89 10.30 1.67
N SER A 24 0.73 9.86 2.93
CA SER A 24 1.29 8.60 3.43
C SER A 24 0.61 7.38 2.75
N ASP A 25 1.38 6.36 2.40
CA ASP A 25 0.86 5.13 1.77
C ASP A 25 0.13 4.22 2.75
N GLY A 26 0.59 4.23 4.00
CA GLY A 26 -0.09 3.59 5.10
C GLY A 26 0.50 3.97 6.45
N VAL A 27 -0.22 3.61 7.50
CA VAL A 27 0.16 3.81 8.89
C VAL A 27 -0.17 2.52 9.66
N VAL A 28 0.73 2.12 10.54
CA VAL A 28 0.52 1.03 11.50
C VAL A 28 0.37 1.67 12.87
N LEU A 29 -0.74 1.39 13.55
CA LEU A 29 -1.01 1.88 14.89
C LEU A 29 -0.72 0.78 15.90
N GLY A 30 0.10 1.11 16.90
CA GLY A 30 0.24 0.30 18.09
C GLY A 30 -1.08 0.24 18.89
N ARG A 31 -1.23 -0.80 19.69
CA ARG A 31 -2.44 -1.03 20.52
C ARG A 31 -2.66 0.02 21.60
N GLU A 32 -1.58 0.60 22.11
CA GLU A 32 -1.54 1.64 23.13
C GLU A 32 -1.15 3.01 22.53
N ALA A 33 -1.28 3.17 21.21
CA ALA A 33 -0.95 4.41 20.53
C ALA A 33 -1.70 5.61 21.14
N PRO A 34 -1.08 6.81 21.17
CA PRO A 34 -1.65 8.01 21.82
C PRO A 34 -2.95 8.50 21.18
N ILE A 35 -3.28 8.01 19.99
CA ILE A 35 -4.51 8.30 19.27
C ILE A 35 -5.05 6.99 18.68
N GLY A 36 -6.31 6.69 18.99
CA GLY A 36 -6.98 5.51 18.44
C GLY A 36 -7.32 5.67 16.95
N CYS A 37 -7.53 4.54 16.27
CA CYS A 37 -7.80 4.49 14.83
C CYS A 37 -8.95 5.39 14.37
N ALA A 38 -10.06 5.47 15.12
CA ALA A 38 -11.19 6.31 14.76
C ALA A 38 -10.84 7.81 14.70
N ALA A 39 -10.01 8.30 15.63
CA ALA A 39 -9.58 9.69 15.65
C ALA A 39 -8.51 9.95 14.57
N PHE A 40 -7.59 9.00 14.37
CA PHE A 40 -6.57 9.10 13.33
C PHE A 40 -7.17 9.13 11.93
N ARG A 41 -8.20 8.29 11.66
CA ARG A 41 -8.93 8.30 10.39
C ARG A 41 -9.59 9.64 10.09
N LYS A 42 -10.22 10.26 11.08
CA LYS A 42 -10.79 11.62 10.93
C LYS A 42 -9.71 12.64 10.58
N ALA A 43 -8.54 12.56 11.20
CA ALA A 43 -7.42 13.44 10.86
C ALA A 43 -6.94 13.21 9.43
N LEU A 44 -6.81 11.95 8.99
CA LEU A 44 -6.47 11.61 7.62
C LEU A 44 -7.50 12.12 6.62
N GLU A 45 -8.80 11.96 6.88
CA GLU A 45 -9.88 12.44 6.00
C GLU A 45 -9.83 13.97 5.78
N LEU A 46 -9.28 14.74 6.72
CA LEU A 46 -9.08 16.19 6.57
C LEU A 46 -7.81 16.54 5.78
N LEU A 47 -6.82 15.65 5.76
CA LEU A 47 -5.51 15.88 5.13
C LEU A 47 -5.46 15.36 3.69
N VAL A 48 -6.24 14.32 3.38
CA VAL A 48 -6.12 13.57 2.12
C VAL A 48 -7.47 13.11 1.60
N VAL A 49 -7.71 13.35 0.30
CA VAL A 49 -8.94 12.93 -0.41
C VAL A 49 -8.93 11.42 -0.72
N ALA A 50 -7.75 10.80 -0.72
CA ALA A 50 -7.60 9.41 -1.11
C ALA A 50 -8.23 8.47 -0.06
N PRO A 51 -9.05 7.48 -0.47
CA PRO A 51 -9.67 6.55 0.46
C PRO A 51 -8.64 5.59 1.06
N PHE A 52 -8.69 5.45 2.40
CA PHE A 52 -7.95 4.44 3.14
C PHE A 52 -8.83 3.24 3.44
N GLU A 53 -8.20 2.07 3.42
CA GLU A 53 -8.72 0.84 3.95
C GLU A 53 -8.23 0.70 5.40
N HIS A 54 -9.13 0.26 6.27
CA HIS A 54 -8.84 -0.02 7.66
C HIS A 54 -8.85 -1.53 7.88
N ILE A 55 -7.74 -2.04 8.41
CA ILE A 55 -7.54 -3.44 8.74
C ILE A 55 -7.27 -3.52 10.24
N GLN A 56 -8.28 -3.93 10.99
CA GLN A 56 -8.12 -4.24 12.42
C GLN A 56 -7.42 -5.59 12.58
N LEU A 57 -6.48 -5.67 13.52
CA LEU A 57 -5.74 -6.88 13.84
C LEU A 57 -6.05 -7.33 15.27
N ASP A 58 -5.98 -8.64 15.48
CA ASP A 58 -5.92 -9.24 16.81
C ASP A 58 -4.46 -9.60 17.11
N ASP A 59 -3.67 -8.59 17.49
CA ASP A 59 -2.23 -8.73 17.79
C ASP A 59 -1.83 -7.90 19.01
N ASP A 60 -0.99 -8.46 19.88
CA ASP A 60 -0.58 -7.89 21.17
C ASP A 60 0.10 -6.52 21.08
N VAL A 61 0.78 -6.22 19.97
CA VAL A 61 1.49 -4.96 19.75
C VAL A 61 0.70 -4.04 18.83
N ILE A 62 0.14 -4.56 17.75
CA ILE A 62 -0.50 -3.76 16.69
C ILE A 62 -2.03 -3.85 16.80
N SER A 63 -2.70 -2.71 16.81
CA SER A 63 -4.17 -2.65 16.75
C SER A 63 -4.69 -2.60 15.31
N ASP A 64 -4.13 -1.71 14.50
CA ASP A 64 -4.74 -1.32 13.24
C ASP A 64 -3.68 -1.01 12.17
N ILE A 65 -3.99 -1.39 10.94
CA ILE A 65 -3.30 -0.92 9.74
C ILE A 65 -4.27 -0.04 8.95
N LEU A 66 -3.83 1.17 8.62
CA LEU A 66 -4.47 2.04 7.66
C LEU A 66 -3.62 2.07 6.40
N VAL A 67 -4.18 1.75 5.25
CA VAL A 67 -3.44 1.72 3.98
C VAL A 67 -4.30 2.27 2.87
N ARG A 68 -3.74 2.98 1.89
CA ARG A 68 -4.54 3.44 0.76
C ARG A 68 -5.22 2.27 0.05
N ARG A 69 -6.52 2.39 -0.21
CA ARG A 69 -7.29 1.36 -0.94
C ARG A 69 -6.70 1.08 -2.33
N ALA A 70 -6.07 2.09 -2.93
CA ALA A 70 -5.39 1.96 -4.22
C ALA A 70 -4.21 0.97 -4.22
N PHE A 71 -3.47 0.89 -3.11
CA PHE A 71 -2.35 -0.04 -2.96
C PHE A 71 -2.85 -1.50 -2.95
N LEU A 72 -3.97 -1.75 -2.26
CA LEU A 72 -4.59 -3.07 -2.17
C LEU A 72 -5.17 -3.61 -3.49
N ARG A 73 -5.27 -2.78 -4.54
CA ARG A 73 -5.59 -3.26 -5.89
C ARG A 73 -4.44 -4.05 -6.54
N ARG A 74 -3.21 -3.87 -6.04
CA ARG A 74 -1.99 -4.46 -6.60
C ARG A 74 -1.33 -5.44 -5.66
N VAL A 75 -1.54 -5.27 -4.35
CA VAL A 75 -0.97 -6.11 -3.31
C VAL A 75 -2.10 -6.75 -2.50
N PRO A 76 -2.14 -8.08 -2.38
CA PRO A 76 -3.15 -8.76 -1.57
C PRO A 76 -3.14 -8.28 -0.12
N ARG A 77 -4.34 -8.12 0.46
CA ARG A 77 -4.52 -7.66 1.85
C ARG A 77 -3.77 -8.57 2.83
N GLU A 78 -3.92 -9.87 2.67
CA GLU A 78 -3.35 -10.89 3.56
C GLU A 78 -1.82 -10.86 3.50
N TYR A 79 -1.26 -10.64 2.31
CA TYR A 79 0.19 -10.48 2.14
C TYR A 79 0.70 -9.25 2.90
N LEU A 80 0.01 -8.10 2.79
CA LEU A 80 0.38 -6.90 3.54
C LEU A 80 0.31 -7.14 5.06
N VAL A 81 -0.75 -7.78 5.55
CA VAL A 81 -0.90 -8.09 6.98
C VAL A 81 0.24 -8.97 7.47
N GLN A 82 0.56 -10.04 6.74
CA GLN A 82 1.68 -10.93 7.09
C GLN A 82 3.02 -10.19 7.06
N PHE A 83 3.24 -9.33 6.05
CA PHE A 83 4.42 -8.49 5.97
C PHE A 83 4.56 -7.58 7.19
N VAL A 84 3.49 -6.89 7.59
CA VAL A 84 3.49 -6.01 8.76
C VAL A 84 3.79 -6.79 10.03
N LEU A 85 3.11 -7.91 10.27
CA LEU A 85 3.31 -8.74 11.47
C LEU A 85 4.73 -9.34 11.55
N GLN A 86 5.34 -9.71 10.42
CA GLN A 86 6.65 -10.35 10.41
C GLN A 86 7.82 -9.38 10.36
N ARG A 87 7.64 -8.22 9.71
CA ARG A 87 8.75 -7.30 9.38
C ARG A 87 8.66 -5.95 10.06
N ILE A 88 7.45 -5.47 10.36
CA ILE A 88 7.24 -4.14 10.94
C ILE A 88 7.02 -4.23 12.46
N LYS A 89 6.17 -5.15 12.92
CA LYS A 89 5.92 -5.38 14.35
C LYS A 89 7.20 -5.48 15.20
N PRO A 90 8.27 -6.22 14.81
CA PRO A 90 9.48 -6.30 15.63
C PRO A 90 10.26 -4.99 15.76
N LEU A 91 9.91 -3.97 14.97
CA LEU A 91 10.56 -2.66 14.93
C LEU A 91 9.79 -1.58 15.70
N MET A 92 8.65 -1.92 16.31
CA MET A 92 7.80 -0.96 17.02
C MET A 92 7.27 -1.48 18.37
N GLY A 93 7.07 -0.54 19.30
CA GLY A 93 6.33 -0.73 20.55
C GLY A 93 4.81 -0.57 20.36
N SER A 94 4.04 -0.96 21.38
CA SER A 94 2.58 -0.87 21.36
C SER A 94 2.06 0.57 21.44
N GLU A 95 2.86 1.51 21.92
CA GLU A 95 2.57 2.93 22.06
C GLU A 95 2.88 3.75 20.79
N GLU A 96 3.53 3.14 19.80
CA GLU A 96 4.06 3.84 18.63
C GLU A 96 3.07 3.87 17.45
N ILE A 97 3.31 4.83 16.55
CA ILE A 97 2.62 4.93 15.26
C ILE A 97 3.70 4.95 14.19
N MET A 98 3.71 3.95 13.32
CA MET A 98 4.67 3.87 12.22
C MET A 98 4.04 4.33 10.92
N GLN A 99 4.62 5.36 10.30
CA GLN A 99 4.32 5.70 8.92
C GLN A 99 5.01 4.70 7.98
N LEU A 100 4.27 4.21 6.99
CA LEU A 100 4.78 3.37 5.91
C LEU A 100 4.87 4.17 4.60
N ASP A 101 6.03 4.08 3.95
CA ASP A 101 6.23 4.44 2.54
C ASP A 101 6.20 3.14 1.74
N LEU A 102 5.11 2.93 0.99
CA LEU A 102 4.81 1.68 0.29
C LEU A 102 4.70 1.92 -1.20
N ASN A 103 5.53 1.20 -1.96
CA ASN A 103 5.55 1.28 -3.42
C ASN A 103 5.29 -0.09 -4.04
N ALA A 104 4.17 -0.21 -4.76
CA ALA A 104 3.85 -1.39 -5.57
C ALA A 104 4.17 -1.09 -7.05
N GLU A 105 5.10 -1.85 -7.61
CA GLU A 105 5.53 -1.76 -9.00
C GLU A 105 5.10 -3.02 -9.76
N ILE A 106 4.52 -2.84 -10.95
CA ILE A 106 4.13 -3.95 -11.82
C ILE A 106 5.04 -3.96 -13.04
N LEU A 107 5.62 -5.13 -13.32
CA LEU A 107 6.40 -5.40 -14.52
C LEU A 107 5.54 -6.22 -15.47
N ILE A 108 5.35 -5.71 -16.68
CA ILE A 108 4.58 -6.36 -17.74
C ILE A 108 5.50 -6.55 -18.94
N GLU A 109 5.55 -7.78 -19.44
CA GLU A 109 6.17 -8.14 -20.70
C GLU A 109 5.08 -8.75 -21.59
N ASP A 110 4.94 -8.19 -22.79
CA ASP A 110 3.94 -8.62 -23.78
C ASP A 110 4.61 -8.77 -25.14
N GLU A 111 4.26 -9.84 -25.84
CA GLU A 111 4.76 -10.15 -27.18
C GLU A 111 3.54 -10.30 -28.11
N ALA A 112 3.32 -9.29 -28.95
CA ALA A 112 2.24 -9.32 -29.94
C ALA A 112 2.73 -10.09 -31.18
N LEU A 113 2.07 -11.23 -31.45
CA LEU A 113 2.30 -12.11 -32.60
C LEU A 113 1.62 -11.62 -33.88
#